data_AF-A0A6I2KSJ1-F1
#
_entry.id   AF-A0A6I2KSJ1-F1
#
_cell.length_a   1.000
_cell.length_b   1.000
_cell.length_c   1.000
_cell.angle_alpha   90.00
_cell.angle_beta   90.00
_cell.angle_gamma   90.00
#
_symmetry.space_group_name_H-M   'P 1'
#
loop_
_entity.id
_entity.type
_entity.pdbx_description
1 polymer ?
#
loop_
_entity_poly.entity_id
_entity_poly.type
_entity_poly.pdbx_seq_one_letter_code
_entity_poly.pdbx_strand_id
1 'polypeptide(L)'
;MNDMDVIGDLAPSTALMAELNANGIRIECFQGKASPVSGNGLEWACADWYRAERVFRIYLPLLCSAHQLFHELLHCYFGCIRGMELVVAVTGAEPRVQAQVATFNNDFDHIFVVQREIEEHPEAEQFWDAEFRRSYAELDLHAADVLTRYQNKMMLLKGWAVLDVAMPKSDIRSVFEMALEGYGCKEASHTMSEAIKRAGSNKRAVVEVFLEALGFDYQNLRRATYAAW
;
A
#
# COMPACT_ATOMS: atom_id res chain seq x y z
N MET A 1 -24.80 7.19 19.93
CA MET A 1 -25.64 6.84 18.76
C MET A 1 -24.75 7.17 17.58
N ASN A 2 -24.17 6.15 16.95
CA ASN A 2 -23.19 6.32 15.88
C ASN A 2 -23.95 6.28 14.57
N ASP A 3 -24.17 7.45 13.97
CA ASP A 3 -24.58 7.55 12.58
C ASP A 3 -23.36 7.14 11.77
N MET A 4 -23.32 5.88 11.34
CA MET A 4 -22.43 5.38 10.29
C MET A 4 -23.34 4.69 9.29
N ASP A 5 -23.99 5.48 8.43
CA ASP A 5 -24.66 4.97 7.24
C ASP A 5 -23.59 4.53 6.23
N VAL A 6 -22.92 3.42 6.56
CA VAL A 6 -21.96 2.72 5.70
C VAL A 6 -22.75 1.73 4.85
N ILE A 7 -22.60 1.83 3.53
CA ILE A 7 -23.29 0.93 2.59
C ILE A 7 -22.52 -0.40 2.59
N GLY A 8 -22.97 -1.40 3.35
CA GLY A 8 -22.42 -2.77 3.29
C GLY A 8 -22.46 -3.55 4.61
N ASP A 9 -21.92 -4.77 4.59
CA ASP A 9 -21.76 -5.61 5.78
C ASP A 9 -20.60 -5.11 6.66
N LEU A 10 -20.91 -4.72 7.89
CA LEU A 10 -19.93 -4.23 8.87
C LEU A 10 -19.39 -5.32 9.79
N ALA A 11 -19.84 -6.56 9.67
CA ALA A 11 -19.39 -7.65 10.55
C ALA A 11 -17.86 -7.85 10.52
N PRO A 12 -17.18 -7.87 9.35
CA PRO A 12 -15.72 -8.00 9.31
C PRO A 12 -15.01 -6.83 9.99
N SER A 13 -15.46 -5.59 9.73
CA SER A 13 -14.93 -4.38 10.35
C SER A 13 -15.11 -4.39 11.88
N THR A 14 -16.29 -4.80 12.36
CA THR A 14 -16.58 -4.88 13.79
C THR A 14 -15.71 -5.91 14.49
N ALA A 15 -15.52 -7.08 13.87
CA ALA A 15 -14.64 -8.12 14.40
C ALA A 15 -13.19 -7.65 14.48
N LEU A 16 -12.68 -7.02 13.41
CA LEU A 16 -11.30 -6.52 13.37
C LEU A 16 -11.08 -5.37 14.36
N MET A 17 -12.03 -4.45 14.51
CA MET A 17 -11.99 -3.43 15.57
C MET A 17 -11.94 -4.04 16.96
N ALA A 18 -12.72 -5.09 17.23
CA ALA A 18 -12.71 -5.77 18.53
C ALA A 18 -11.34 -6.41 18.80
N GLU A 19 -10.73 -7.04 17.81
CA GLU A 19 -9.38 -7.61 17.92
C GLU A 19 -8.32 -6.54 18.18
N LEU A 20 -8.36 -5.42 17.45
CA LEU A 20 -7.47 -4.28 17.65
C LEU A 20 -7.61 -3.71 19.08
N ASN A 21 -8.83 -3.48 19.53
CA ASN A 21 -9.12 -3.00 20.88
C ASN A 21 -8.63 -3.99 21.95
N ALA A 22 -8.79 -5.31 21.73
CA ALA A 22 -8.28 -6.34 22.63
C ALA A 22 -6.74 -6.32 22.75
N ASN A 23 -6.04 -5.83 21.73
CA ASN A 23 -4.59 -5.61 21.73
C ASN A 23 -4.18 -4.21 22.24
N GLY A 24 -5.10 -3.48 22.88
CA GLY A 24 -4.84 -2.16 23.45
C GLY A 24 -4.58 -1.08 22.40
N ILE A 25 -5.15 -1.23 21.21
CA ILE A 25 -5.14 -0.23 20.14
C ILE A 25 -6.52 0.41 20.12
N ARG A 26 -6.59 1.72 20.36
CA ARG A 26 -7.87 2.44 20.33
C ARG A 26 -8.18 2.88 18.91
N ILE A 27 -9.37 2.56 18.43
CA ILE A 27 -9.87 2.99 17.11
C ILE A 27 -10.90 4.12 17.29
N GLU A 28 -10.72 5.22 16.57
CA GLU A 28 -11.65 6.35 16.55
C GLU A 28 -12.05 6.64 15.10
N CYS A 29 -13.35 6.58 14.79
CA CYS A 29 -13.85 6.88 13.45
C CYS A 29 -14.51 8.27 13.40
N PHE A 30 -14.21 9.04 12.35
CA PHE A 30 -14.70 10.39 12.12
C PHE A 30 -15.34 10.50 10.74
N GLN A 31 -16.68 10.40 10.67
CA GLN A 31 -17.40 10.53 9.39
C GLN A 31 -17.54 11.98 8.95
N GLY A 32 -17.42 12.21 7.64
CA GLY A 32 -17.57 13.53 7.01
C GLY A 32 -16.47 14.52 7.39
N LYS A 33 -15.32 14.01 7.88
CA LYS A 33 -14.16 14.82 8.25
C LYS A 33 -12.96 14.42 7.41
N ALA A 34 -12.17 15.41 7.03
CA ALA A 34 -10.88 15.17 6.41
C ALA A 34 -9.83 14.92 7.48
N SER A 35 -8.82 14.11 7.17
CA SER A 35 -7.65 13.99 8.03
C SER A 35 -6.93 15.33 8.13
N PRO A 36 -6.57 15.79 9.34
CA PRO A 36 -5.75 16.98 9.52
C PRO A 36 -4.29 16.78 9.08
N VAL A 37 -3.88 15.52 8.85
CA VAL A 37 -2.50 15.16 8.47
C VAL A 37 -2.40 14.82 6.98
N SER A 38 -3.27 13.93 6.48
CA SER A 38 -3.18 13.41 5.11
C SER A 38 -4.07 14.13 4.10
N GLY A 39 -5.05 14.93 4.54
CA GLY A 39 -5.79 15.86 3.66
C GLY A 39 -6.61 15.19 2.54
N ASN A 40 -7.25 14.06 2.82
CA ASN A 40 -7.95 13.16 1.88
C ASN A 40 -9.14 13.72 1.06
N GLY A 41 -9.42 15.02 1.08
CA GLY A 41 -10.47 15.65 0.25
C GLY A 41 -11.90 15.14 0.48
N LEU A 42 -12.14 14.28 1.48
CA LEU A 42 -13.40 13.54 1.72
C LEU A 42 -13.79 12.54 0.61
N GLU A 43 -12.86 12.09 -0.22
CA GLU A 43 -13.15 11.13 -1.30
C GLU A 43 -12.89 9.67 -0.89
N TRP A 44 -11.94 9.45 0.00
CA TRP A 44 -11.49 8.12 0.42
C TRP A 44 -11.41 8.03 1.94
N ALA A 45 -11.65 6.83 2.50
CA ALA A 45 -11.25 6.58 3.87
C ALA A 45 -9.73 6.76 4.00
N CYS A 46 -9.27 7.32 5.10
CA CYS A 46 -7.86 7.38 5.41
C CYS A 46 -7.67 7.30 6.92
N ALA A 47 -6.46 6.99 7.36
CA ALA A 47 -6.19 6.95 8.77
C ALA A 47 -4.84 7.53 9.19
N ASP A 48 -4.84 8.04 10.42
CA ASP A 48 -3.68 8.60 11.08
C ASP A 48 -3.34 7.76 12.32
N TRP A 49 -2.06 7.38 12.44
CA TRP A 49 -1.57 6.62 13.59
C TRP A 49 -0.85 7.50 14.61
N TYR A 50 -1.47 7.68 15.78
CA TYR A 50 -0.93 8.42 16.92
C TYR A 50 -0.25 7.45 17.88
N ARG A 51 0.99 7.06 17.57
CA ARG A 51 1.78 6.04 18.30
C ARG A 51 1.83 6.26 19.81
N ALA A 52 2.07 7.49 20.24
CA ALA A 52 2.21 7.82 21.66
C ALA A 52 0.92 7.57 22.45
N GLU A 53 -0.23 7.75 21.80
CA GLU A 53 -1.55 7.54 22.40
C GLU A 53 -2.09 6.12 22.12
N ARG A 54 -1.42 5.34 21.26
CA ARG A 54 -1.89 4.07 20.70
C ARG A 54 -3.29 4.20 20.08
N VAL A 55 -3.52 5.29 19.34
CA VAL A 55 -4.81 5.60 18.69
C VAL A 55 -4.68 5.62 17.19
N PHE A 56 -5.56 4.88 16.52
CA PHE A 56 -5.73 4.93 15.07
C PHE A 56 -7.01 5.69 14.77
N ARG A 57 -6.88 6.86 14.15
CA ARG A 57 -8.01 7.73 13.80
C ARG A 57 -8.34 7.52 12.34
N ILE A 58 -9.53 7.02 12.05
CA ILE A 58 -10.01 6.77 10.69
C ILE A 58 -10.99 7.88 10.31
N TYR A 59 -10.70 8.56 9.21
CA TYR A 59 -11.49 9.65 8.66
C TYR A 59 -12.25 9.12 7.45
N LEU A 60 -13.58 9.06 7.58
CA LEU A 60 -14.45 8.43 6.60
C LEU A 60 -15.15 9.50 5.76
N PRO A 61 -15.26 9.31 4.43
CA PRO A 61 -16.12 10.14 3.61
C PRO A 61 -17.59 9.98 4.05
N LEU A 62 -18.45 10.92 3.66
CA LEU A 62 -19.89 10.83 3.97
C LEU A 62 -20.50 9.55 3.43
N LEU A 63 -20.11 9.18 2.20
CA LEU A 63 -20.49 7.94 1.54
C LEU A 63 -19.28 6.99 1.55
N CYS A 64 -19.05 6.34 2.68
CA CYS A 64 -18.01 5.32 2.82
C CYS A 64 -18.59 3.93 2.60
N SER A 65 -17.92 3.10 1.82
CA SER A 65 -18.24 1.68 1.72
C SER A 65 -17.69 0.90 2.92
N ALA A 66 -18.25 -0.28 3.19
CA ALA A 66 -17.77 -1.13 4.29
C ALA A 66 -16.32 -1.57 4.10
N HIS A 67 -15.94 -1.94 2.86
CA HIS A 67 -14.59 -2.38 2.55
C HIS A 67 -13.55 -1.27 2.76
N GLN A 68 -13.88 0.01 2.54
CA GLN A 68 -12.98 1.13 2.80
C GLN A 68 -12.66 1.30 4.30
N LEU A 69 -13.65 1.12 5.19
CA LEU A 69 -13.39 1.10 6.61
C LEU A 69 -12.53 -0.11 6.99
N PHE A 70 -12.85 -1.28 6.42
CA PHE A 70 -12.08 -2.51 6.65
C PHE A 70 -10.63 -2.37 6.19
N HIS A 71 -10.40 -1.72 5.04
CA HIS A 71 -9.09 -1.43 4.48
C HIS A 71 -8.20 -0.65 5.46
N GLU A 72 -8.72 0.44 6.02
CA GLU A 72 -7.98 1.25 7.01
C GLU A 72 -7.70 0.46 8.30
N LEU A 73 -8.65 -0.39 8.73
CA LEU A 73 -8.43 -1.27 9.88
C LEU A 73 -7.34 -2.32 9.61
N LEU A 74 -7.24 -2.83 8.38
CA LEU A 74 -6.18 -3.77 7.99
C LEU A 74 -4.80 -3.10 8.03
N HIS A 75 -4.66 -1.85 7.59
CA HIS A 75 -3.41 -1.09 7.76
C HIS A 75 -3.01 -1.03 9.24
N CYS A 76 -3.97 -0.76 10.13
CA CYS A 76 -3.72 -0.77 11.57
C CYS A 76 -3.32 -2.16 12.08
N TYR A 77 -4.03 -3.21 11.66
CA TYR A 77 -3.77 -4.59 12.05
C TYR A 77 -2.37 -5.04 11.67
N PHE A 78 -1.99 -4.83 10.41
CA PHE A 78 -0.69 -5.22 9.90
C PHE A 78 0.45 -4.43 10.55
N GLY A 79 0.26 -3.12 10.73
CA GLY A 79 1.25 -2.25 11.35
C GLY A 79 1.43 -2.50 12.86
N CYS A 80 0.35 -2.76 13.60
CA CYS A 80 0.39 -2.80 15.06
C CYS A 80 0.43 -4.21 15.66
N ILE A 81 -0.22 -5.19 15.03
CA ILE A 81 -0.33 -6.56 15.56
C ILE A 81 0.64 -7.49 14.84
N ARG A 82 0.65 -7.47 13.50
CA ARG A 82 1.55 -8.33 12.71
C ARG A 82 2.99 -7.82 12.67
N GLY A 83 3.22 -6.62 13.20
CA GLY A 83 4.55 -6.02 13.33
C GLY A 83 5.22 -5.80 11.98
N MET A 84 4.46 -5.41 10.95
CA MET A 84 5.05 -5.05 9.67
C MET A 84 6.04 -3.90 9.89
N GLU A 85 7.31 -4.20 9.63
CA GLU A 85 8.40 -3.24 9.77
C GLU A 85 8.14 -2.02 8.89
N LEU A 86 8.63 -0.86 9.29
CA LEU A 86 8.46 0.37 8.51
C LEU A 86 9.79 0.80 7.93
N VAL A 87 9.78 1.17 6.65
CA VAL A 87 10.87 1.92 6.05
C VAL A 87 10.84 3.32 6.66
N VAL A 88 11.95 3.77 7.21
CA VAL A 88 12.09 5.12 7.75
C VAL A 88 13.10 5.89 6.91
N ALA A 89 12.77 7.13 6.57
CA ALA A 89 13.73 8.03 5.96
C ALA A 89 14.88 8.30 6.94
N VAL A 90 16.10 8.46 6.41
CA VAL A 90 17.26 8.86 7.22
C VAL A 90 16.98 10.21 7.88
N THR A 91 17.42 10.39 9.14
CA THR A 91 17.27 11.64 9.86
C THR A 91 17.83 12.82 9.06
N GLY A 92 17.04 13.88 8.89
CA GLY A 92 17.41 15.05 8.10
C GLY A 92 17.10 14.94 6.60
N ALA A 93 16.51 13.84 6.14
CA ALA A 93 16.03 13.73 4.76
C ALA A 93 15.02 14.86 4.44
N GLU A 94 15.06 15.34 3.20
CA GLU A 94 14.15 16.38 2.72
C GLU A 94 12.67 15.95 2.89
N PRO A 95 11.74 16.89 3.14
CA PRO A 95 10.32 16.56 3.33
C PRO A 95 9.70 15.75 2.19
N ARG A 96 10.14 15.98 0.95
CA ARG A 96 9.69 15.19 -0.22
C ARG A 96 10.11 13.73 -0.12
N VAL A 97 11.34 13.46 0.33
CA VAL A 97 11.84 12.10 0.54
C VAL A 97 11.06 11.41 1.67
N GLN A 98 10.79 12.14 2.76
CA GLN A 98 9.97 11.61 3.85
C GLN A 98 8.56 11.24 3.39
N ALA A 99 7.91 12.10 2.60
CA ALA A 99 6.61 11.81 2.01
C ALA A 99 6.64 10.57 1.10
N GLN A 100 7.65 10.44 0.25
CA GLN A 100 7.82 9.27 -0.61
C GLN A 100 8.00 7.97 0.18
N VAL A 101 8.74 8.00 1.29
CA VAL A 101 8.88 6.83 2.18
C VAL A 101 7.54 6.43 2.81
N ALA A 102 6.70 7.40 3.17
CA ALA A 102 5.35 7.11 3.66
C ALA A 102 4.49 6.44 2.57
N THR A 103 4.53 6.95 1.34
CA THR A 103 3.88 6.32 0.18
C THR A 103 4.37 4.90 -0.03
N PHE A 104 5.68 4.66 -0.03
CA PHE A 104 6.25 3.31 -0.16
C PHE A 104 5.76 2.35 0.93
N ASN A 105 5.68 2.80 2.18
CA ASN A 105 5.16 1.95 3.24
C ASN A 105 3.71 1.54 2.99
N ASN A 106 2.87 2.49 2.55
CA ASN A 106 1.48 2.26 2.22
C ASN A 106 1.33 1.29 1.03
N ASP A 107 2.12 1.46 -0.04
CA ASP A 107 2.10 0.55 -1.19
C ASP A 107 2.49 -0.89 -0.82
N PHE A 108 3.49 -1.06 0.06
CA PHE A 108 3.88 -2.40 0.51
C PHE A 108 2.88 -3.02 1.49
N ASP A 109 2.17 -2.21 2.26
CA ASP A 109 1.05 -2.69 3.08
C ASP A 109 -0.09 -3.18 2.18
N HIS A 110 -0.35 -2.51 1.04
CA HIS A 110 -1.38 -2.92 0.08
C HIS A 110 -1.19 -4.34 -0.49
N ILE A 111 0.03 -4.88 -0.52
CA ILE A 111 0.26 -6.27 -0.93
C ILE A 111 -0.56 -7.24 -0.07
N PHE A 112 -0.68 -6.95 1.24
CA PHE A 112 -1.40 -7.81 2.19
C PHE A 112 -2.80 -7.28 2.49
N VAL A 113 -2.96 -5.96 2.55
CA VAL A 113 -4.24 -5.30 2.82
C VAL A 113 -5.24 -5.62 1.70
N VAL A 114 -4.88 -5.40 0.43
CA VAL A 114 -5.83 -5.58 -0.69
C VAL A 114 -6.27 -7.04 -0.82
N GLN A 115 -5.35 -7.98 -0.66
CA GLN A 115 -5.69 -9.40 -0.69
C GLN A 115 -6.71 -9.73 0.41
N ARG A 116 -6.44 -9.31 1.65
CA ARG A 116 -7.32 -9.61 2.79
C ARG A 116 -8.66 -8.87 2.71
N GLU A 117 -8.65 -7.66 2.16
CA GLU A 117 -9.86 -6.89 1.88
C GLU A 117 -10.76 -7.62 0.91
N ILE A 118 -10.23 -8.12 -0.22
CA ILE A 118 -11.02 -8.86 -1.23
C ILE A 118 -11.53 -10.21 -0.68
N GLU A 119 -10.76 -10.88 0.18
CA GLU A 119 -11.19 -12.12 0.84
C GLU A 119 -12.45 -11.92 1.69
N GLU A 120 -12.57 -10.79 2.39
CA GLU A 120 -13.69 -10.47 3.30
C GLU A 120 -14.79 -9.64 2.61
N HIS A 121 -14.42 -8.86 1.60
CA HIS A 121 -15.29 -7.98 0.79
C HIS A 121 -15.02 -8.19 -0.71
N PRO A 122 -15.55 -9.25 -1.33
CA PRO A 122 -15.27 -9.56 -2.74
C PRO A 122 -15.63 -8.44 -3.73
N GLU A 123 -16.58 -7.57 -3.41
CA GLU A 123 -16.92 -6.39 -4.21
C GLU A 123 -15.77 -5.39 -4.33
N ALA A 124 -14.83 -5.38 -3.39
CA ALA A 124 -13.63 -4.52 -3.43
C ALA A 124 -12.73 -4.86 -4.63
N GLU A 125 -12.83 -6.05 -5.22
CA GLU A 125 -12.07 -6.42 -6.41
C GLU A 125 -12.35 -5.46 -7.58
N GLN A 126 -13.62 -5.05 -7.76
CA GLN A 126 -13.99 -4.09 -8.82
C GLN A 126 -13.41 -2.70 -8.56
N PHE A 127 -13.38 -2.30 -7.29
CA PHE A 127 -12.79 -1.04 -6.86
C PHE A 127 -11.29 -1.00 -7.18
N TRP A 128 -10.54 -2.03 -6.77
CA TRP A 128 -9.12 -2.12 -7.03
C TRP A 128 -8.78 -2.26 -8.51
N ASP A 129 -9.59 -2.99 -9.29
CA ASP A 129 -9.42 -3.07 -10.75
C ASP A 129 -9.48 -1.68 -11.40
N ALA A 130 -10.45 -0.86 -10.99
CA ALA A 130 -10.59 0.53 -11.45
C ALA A 130 -9.39 1.39 -11.04
N GLU A 131 -8.90 1.25 -9.80
CA GLU A 131 -7.73 1.99 -9.31
C GLU A 131 -6.43 1.61 -10.03
N PHE A 132 -6.21 0.32 -10.32
CA PHE A 132 -5.07 -0.11 -11.13
C PHE A 132 -5.15 0.42 -12.56
N ARG A 133 -6.35 0.41 -13.16
CA ARG A 133 -6.57 1.00 -14.50
C ARG A 133 -6.29 2.49 -14.52
N ARG A 134 -6.80 3.22 -13.52
CA ARG A 134 -6.57 4.67 -13.38
C ARG A 134 -5.08 4.96 -13.23
N SER A 135 -4.41 4.26 -12.32
CA SER A 135 -2.97 4.41 -12.08
C SER A 135 -2.13 4.08 -13.32
N TYR A 136 -2.53 3.06 -14.08
CA TYR A 136 -1.87 2.70 -15.33
C TYR A 136 -2.06 3.78 -16.42
N ALA A 137 -3.25 4.35 -16.53
CA ALA A 137 -3.57 5.39 -17.51
C ALA A 137 -2.80 6.69 -17.30
N GLU A 138 -2.29 6.93 -16.09
CA GLU A 138 -1.45 8.08 -15.74
C GLU A 138 0.02 7.91 -16.18
N LEU A 139 0.42 6.71 -16.64
CA LEU A 139 1.80 6.45 -17.07
C LEU A 139 2.06 6.93 -18.51
N ASP A 140 3.12 7.73 -18.69
CA ASP A 140 3.64 8.06 -20.03
C ASP A 140 4.58 6.96 -20.54
N LEU A 141 4.01 5.88 -21.08
CA LEU A 141 4.78 4.73 -21.57
C LEU A 141 5.69 5.05 -22.77
N HIS A 142 5.54 6.22 -23.38
CA HIS A 142 6.34 6.68 -24.52
C HIS A 142 7.38 7.75 -24.14
N ALA A 143 7.51 8.05 -22.84
CA ALA A 143 8.47 9.01 -22.35
C ALA A 143 9.89 8.72 -22.87
N ALA A 144 10.50 9.72 -23.49
CA ALA A 144 11.86 9.62 -24.02
C ALA A 144 12.92 9.85 -22.94
N ASP A 145 12.60 10.62 -21.90
CA ASP A 145 13.57 10.97 -20.87
C ASP A 145 13.77 9.84 -19.83
N VAL A 146 14.99 9.73 -19.36
CA VAL A 146 15.41 8.63 -18.47
C VAL A 146 14.69 8.67 -17.12
N LEU A 147 14.37 9.87 -16.62
CA LEU A 147 13.77 10.04 -15.30
C LEU A 147 12.32 9.53 -15.31
N THR A 148 11.51 9.96 -16.27
CA THR A 148 10.12 9.52 -16.41
C THR A 148 10.07 8.02 -16.70
N ARG A 149 10.96 7.49 -17.54
CA ARG A 149 11.05 6.03 -17.76
C ARG A 149 11.36 5.28 -16.47
N TYR A 150 12.27 5.79 -15.66
CA TYR A 150 12.59 5.18 -14.37
C TYR A 150 11.41 5.24 -13.39
N GLN A 151 10.71 6.39 -13.32
CA GLN A 151 9.50 6.55 -12.52
C GLN A 151 8.39 5.59 -12.96
N ASN A 152 8.16 5.45 -14.26
CA ASN A 152 7.18 4.50 -14.80
C ASN A 152 7.54 3.06 -14.46
N LYS A 153 8.83 2.67 -14.59
CA LYS A 153 9.30 1.34 -14.17
C LYS A 153 8.98 1.09 -12.69
N MET A 154 9.25 2.07 -11.84
CA MET A 154 8.96 2.00 -10.40
C MET A 154 7.45 1.85 -10.14
N MET A 155 6.61 2.66 -10.79
CA MET A 155 5.15 2.58 -10.65
C MET A 155 4.60 1.24 -11.15
N LEU A 156 5.09 0.73 -12.28
CA LEU A 156 4.72 -0.58 -12.82
C LEU A 156 5.09 -1.71 -11.86
N LEU A 157 6.31 -1.71 -11.29
CA LEU A 157 6.72 -2.73 -10.34
C LEU A 157 5.92 -2.65 -9.03
N LYS A 158 5.62 -1.45 -8.53
CA LYS A 158 4.78 -1.27 -7.33
C LYS A 158 3.37 -1.82 -7.56
N GLY A 159 2.74 -1.42 -8.67
CA GLY A 159 1.42 -1.90 -9.02
C GLY A 159 1.40 -3.42 -9.22
N TRP A 160 2.42 -3.97 -9.90
CA TRP A 160 2.57 -5.41 -10.11
C TRP A 160 2.71 -6.20 -8.80
N ALA A 161 3.47 -5.68 -7.83
CA ALA A 161 3.68 -6.33 -6.54
C ALA A 161 2.36 -6.60 -5.80
N VAL A 162 1.41 -5.66 -5.89
CA VAL A 162 0.08 -5.81 -5.30
C VAL A 162 -0.81 -6.67 -6.21
N LEU A 163 -0.87 -6.34 -7.51
CA LEU A 163 -1.78 -6.97 -8.46
C LEU A 163 -1.54 -8.48 -8.60
N ASP A 164 -0.27 -8.92 -8.64
CA ASP A 164 0.07 -10.34 -8.78
C ASP A 164 -0.27 -11.17 -7.54
N VAL A 165 -0.30 -10.54 -6.36
CA VAL A 165 -0.59 -11.21 -5.09
C VAL A 165 -2.08 -11.19 -4.80
N ALA A 166 -2.72 -10.01 -4.88
CA ALA A 166 -4.08 -9.80 -4.44
C ALA A 166 -5.13 -10.09 -5.50
N MET A 167 -4.81 -9.93 -6.79
CA MET A 167 -5.79 -10.01 -7.88
C MET A 167 -5.30 -10.86 -9.06
N PRO A 168 -4.84 -12.12 -8.83
CA PRO A 168 -4.20 -12.94 -9.86
C PRO A 168 -5.11 -13.28 -11.04
N LYS A 169 -6.42 -13.03 -10.97
CA LYS A 169 -7.38 -13.30 -12.04
C LYS A 169 -7.83 -12.05 -12.80
N SER A 170 -7.40 -10.85 -12.40
CA SER A 170 -7.82 -9.62 -13.07
C SER A 170 -7.20 -9.52 -14.48
N ASP A 171 -8.03 -9.10 -15.44
CA ASP A 171 -7.63 -8.89 -16.83
C ASP A 171 -6.57 -7.78 -16.98
N ILE A 172 -6.50 -6.81 -16.05
CA ILE A 172 -5.50 -5.74 -16.09
C ILE A 172 -4.07 -6.27 -15.92
N ARG A 173 -3.90 -7.49 -15.39
CA ARG A 173 -2.59 -8.16 -15.29
C ARG A 173 -1.91 -8.26 -16.65
N SER A 174 -2.64 -8.65 -17.69
CA SER A 174 -2.09 -8.78 -19.04
C SER A 174 -1.53 -7.45 -19.57
N VAL A 175 -2.18 -6.34 -19.21
CA VAL A 175 -1.76 -4.98 -19.58
C VAL A 175 -0.48 -4.59 -18.84
N PHE A 176 -0.41 -4.85 -17.54
CA PHE A 176 0.82 -4.64 -16.76
C PHE A 176 1.97 -5.52 -17.27
N GLU A 177 1.74 -6.80 -17.57
CA GLU A 177 2.75 -7.70 -18.09
C GLU A 177 3.37 -7.19 -19.41
N MET A 178 2.53 -6.73 -20.35
CA MET A 178 3.01 -6.14 -21.60
C MET A 178 3.84 -4.88 -21.37
N ALA A 179 3.42 -4.01 -20.44
CA ALA A 179 4.19 -2.81 -20.11
C ALA A 179 5.53 -3.17 -19.46
N LEU A 180 5.55 -4.11 -18.51
CA LEU A 180 6.77 -4.60 -17.86
C LEU A 180 7.73 -5.24 -18.87
N GLU A 181 7.21 -5.93 -19.89
CA GLU A 181 7.98 -6.48 -21.01
C GLU A 181 8.61 -5.36 -21.86
N GLY A 182 7.84 -4.32 -22.21
CA GLY A 182 8.35 -3.13 -22.91
C GLY A 182 9.42 -2.36 -22.14
N TYR A 183 9.41 -2.45 -20.81
CA TYR A 183 10.44 -1.90 -19.91
C TYR A 183 11.58 -2.88 -19.60
N GLY A 184 11.57 -4.08 -20.18
CA GLY A 184 12.62 -5.09 -20.01
C GLY A 184 12.73 -5.63 -18.59
N CYS A 185 11.62 -5.65 -17.84
CA CYS A 185 11.60 -6.01 -16.42
C CYS A 185 10.56 -7.07 -16.04
N LYS A 186 9.94 -7.73 -17.03
CA LYS A 186 8.95 -8.80 -16.82
C LYS A 186 9.49 -9.98 -15.98
N GLU A 187 10.65 -10.53 -16.32
CA GLU A 187 11.21 -11.64 -15.53
C GLU A 187 11.55 -11.21 -14.08
N ALA A 188 12.09 -10.00 -13.93
CA ALA A 188 12.38 -9.42 -12.62
C ALA A 188 11.11 -9.19 -11.81
N SER A 189 10.01 -8.76 -12.43
CA SER A 189 8.74 -8.53 -11.75
C SER A 189 8.09 -9.84 -11.28
N HIS A 190 8.14 -10.91 -12.08
CA HIS A 190 7.67 -12.23 -11.64
C HIS A 190 8.53 -12.80 -10.51
N THR A 191 9.86 -12.70 -10.63
CA THR A 191 10.80 -13.13 -9.58
C THR A 191 10.53 -12.38 -8.28
N MET A 192 10.29 -11.07 -8.38
CA MET A 192 9.93 -10.20 -7.27
C MET A 192 8.65 -10.68 -6.58
N SER A 193 7.55 -10.89 -7.32
CA SER A 193 6.29 -11.32 -6.73
C SER A 193 6.39 -12.66 -6.01
N GLU A 194 7.11 -13.62 -6.57
CA GLU A 194 7.34 -14.92 -5.92
C GLU A 194 8.16 -14.79 -4.63
N ALA A 195 9.15 -13.89 -4.61
CA ALA A 195 9.93 -13.63 -3.41
C ALA A 195 9.14 -12.83 -2.35
N ILE A 196 8.27 -11.90 -2.76
CA ILE A 196 7.33 -11.18 -1.88
C ILE A 196 6.37 -12.16 -1.21
N LYS A 197 5.78 -13.09 -1.97
CA LYS A 197 4.90 -14.14 -1.42
C LYS A 197 5.61 -14.97 -0.35
N ARG A 198 6.90 -15.30 -0.57
CA ARG A 198 7.74 -16.03 0.42
C ARG A 198 8.11 -15.18 1.63
N ALA A 199 8.35 -13.89 1.44
CA ALA A 199 8.70 -12.97 2.52
C ALA A 199 7.57 -12.77 3.52
N GLY A 200 6.31 -12.91 3.08
CA GLY A 200 5.14 -12.64 3.91
C GLY A 200 5.21 -11.24 4.50
N SER A 201 4.84 -11.07 5.77
CA SER A 201 4.81 -9.75 6.44
C SER A 201 6.18 -9.15 6.75
N ASN A 202 7.30 -9.72 6.27
CA ASN A 202 8.63 -9.15 6.43
C ASN A 202 8.85 -8.00 5.45
N LYS A 203 8.46 -6.78 5.83
CA LYS A 203 8.54 -5.59 4.95
C LYS A 203 9.96 -5.30 4.48
N ARG A 204 10.99 -5.52 5.32
CA ARG A 204 12.38 -5.38 4.89
C ARG A 204 12.72 -6.30 3.73
N ALA A 205 12.37 -7.58 3.81
CA ALA A 205 12.63 -8.52 2.73
C ALA A 205 11.87 -8.14 1.44
N VAL A 206 10.62 -7.67 1.58
CA VAL A 206 9.83 -7.13 0.45
C VAL A 206 10.53 -5.94 -0.21
N VAL A 207 11.02 -4.99 0.58
CA VAL A 207 11.74 -3.81 0.09
C VAL A 207 13.06 -4.21 -0.59
N GLU A 208 13.82 -5.12 0.01
CA GLU A 208 15.08 -5.61 -0.56
C GLU A 208 14.87 -6.22 -1.96
N VAL A 209 13.86 -7.08 -2.11
CA VAL A 209 13.51 -7.70 -3.40
C VAL A 209 12.99 -6.67 -4.40
N PHE A 210 12.17 -5.70 -3.96
CA PHE A 210 11.67 -4.64 -4.83
C PHE A 210 12.81 -3.78 -5.40
N LEU A 211 13.79 -3.42 -4.56
CA LEU A 211 14.97 -2.67 -4.97
C LEU A 211 15.83 -3.48 -5.96
N GLU A 212 15.98 -4.78 -5.73
CA GLU A 212 16.67 -5.68 -6.67
C GLU A 212 15.98 -5.70 -8.04
N ALA A 213 14.64 -5.80 -8.07
CA ALA A 213 13.86 -5.77 -9.32
C ALA A 213 13.95 -4.42 -10.06
N LEU A 214 14.08 -3.32 -9.31
CA LEU A 214 14.38 -2.00 -9.88
C LEU A 214 15.76 -1.94 -10.54
N GLY A 215 16.68 -2.84 -10.19
CA GLY A 215 18.06 -2.87 -10.66
C GLY A 215 19.05 -2.24 -9.69
N PHE A 216 18.66 -2.02 -8.43
CA PHE A 216 19.60 -1.63 -7.39
C PHE A 216 20.24 -2.87 -6.78
N ASP A 217 21.56 -2.96 -6.91
CA ASP A 217 22.32 -3.91 -6.10
C ASP A 217 22.36 -3.41 -4.65
N TYR A 218 21.51 -4.01 -3.81
CA TYR A 218 21.42 -3.70 -2.38
C TYR A 218 22.76 -3.91 -1.65
N GLN A 219 23.63 -4.82 -2.11
CA GLN A 219 24.96 -5.00 -1.53
C GLN A 219 25.89 -3.81 -1.84
N ASN A 220 25.77 -3.21 -3.02
CA ASN A 220 26.52 -2.01 -3.36
C ASN A 220 26.00 -0.77 -2.63
N LEU A 221 24.68 -0.66 -2.39
CA LEU A 221 24.08 0.40 -1.56
C LEU A 221 24.60 0.35 -0.11
N ARG A 222 24.68 -0.82 0.53
CA ARG A 222 25.28 -0.96 1.87
C ARG A 222 26.74 -0.50 1.90
N ARG A 223 27.55 -0.87 0.88
CA ARG A 223 28.96 -0.45 0.83
C ARG A 223 29.10 1.08 0.75
N ALA A 224 28.21 1.75 0.02
CA ALA A 224 28.19 3.21 -0.05
C ALA A 224 27.79 3.87 1.29
N THR A 225 26.94 3.23 2.10
CA THR A 225 26.52 3.77 3.41
C THR A 225 27.57 3.58 4.51
N TYR A 226 28.46 2.59 4.38
CA TYR A 226 29.56 2.34 5.33
C TYR A 226 30.93 2.88 4.87
N ALA A 227 31.03 3.45 3.66
CA ALA A 227 32.24 4.15 3.19
C ALA A 227 32.24 5.66 3.55
N ALA A 228 31.21 6.14 4.25
CA ALA A 228 31.08 7.52 4.70
C ALA A 228 30.80 7.58 6.20
N TRP A 229 31.66 6.94 7.01
CA TRP A 229 31.91 7.23 8.42
C TRP A 229 33.37 6.95 8.75
#